data_AF-A3XA03-F1
#
_entry.id   AF-A3XA03-F1
#
_cell.length_a   1.000
_cell.length_b   1.000
_cell.length_c   1.000
_cell.angle_alpha   90.00
_cell.angle_beta   90.00
_cell.angle_gamma   90.00
#
_symmetry.space_group_name_H-M   'P 1'
#
loop_
_entity.id
_entity.type
_entity.pdbx_description
1 polymer ?
#
loop_
_entity_poly.entity_id
_entity_poly.type
_entity_poly.pdbx_seq_one_letter_code
_entity_poly.pdbx_strand_id
1 'polypeptide(L)'
;MATFLFTFGFLALIMLGMSLGVLLMGKTIKGSCGGLNAISGADKCVVCSKDIDPDSPLRDKLQCKRARKMVEQMEAEMRAES
;
A
#
# COMPACT_ATOMS: atom_id res chain seq x y z
N MET A 1 -25.10 31.30 21.33
CA MET A 1 -24.53 31.82 20.08
C MET A 1 -23.01 31.85 20.09
N ALA A 2 -22.36 32.52 21.07
CA ALA A 2 -20.90 32.56 21.16
C ALA A 2 -20.23 31.17 21.24
N THR A 3 -20.77 30.27 22.07
CA THR A 3 -20.30 28.87 22.17
C THR A 3 -20.41 28.11 20.85
N PHE A 4 -21.46 28.35 20.07
CA PHE A 4 -21.72 27.68 18.79
C PHE A 4 -20.72 28.09 17.71
N LEU A 5 -20.39 29.39 17.65
CA LEU A 5 -19.38 29.90 16.72
C LEU A 5 -17.98 29.42 17.11
N PHE A 6 -17.69 29.36 18.41
CA PHE A 6 -16.40 28.91 18.91
C PHE A 6 -16.17 27.42 18.61
N THR A 7 -17.16 26.56 18.87
CA THR A 7 -17.04 25.12 18.58
C THR A 7 -16.94 24.83 17.09
N PHE A 8 -17.72 25.54 16.26
CA PHE A 8 -17.65 25.41 14.81
C PHE A 8 -16.29 25.82 14.24
N GLY A 9 -15.76 26.97 14.67
CA GLY A 9 -14.42 27.43 14.27
C GLY A 9 -13.31 26.49 14.73
N PHE A 10 -13.40 25.98 15.96
CA PHE A 10 -12.42 25.04 16.50
C PHE A 10 -12.39 23.71 15.74
N LEU A 11 -13.55 23.14 15.41
CA LEU A 11 -13.65 21.92 14.62
C LEU A 11 -13.10 22.12 13.20
N ALA A 12 -13.40 23.25 12.57
CA ALA A 12 -12.89 23.60 11.25
C ALA A 12 -11.35 23.68 11.24
N LEU A 13 -10.76 24.29 12.28
CA LEU A 13 -9.31 24.40 12.43
C LEU A 13 -8.66 23.02 12.57
N ILE A 14 -9.24 22.10 13.35
CA ILE A 14 -8.74 20.72 13.46
C ILE A 14 -8.80 19.99 12.11
N MET A 15 -9.91 20.09 11.39
CA MET A 15 -10.06 19.49 10.06
C MET A 15 -9.01 20.00 9.07
N LEU A 16 -8.79 21.32 9.05
CA LEU A 16 -7.74 21.93 8.22
C LEU A 16 -6.36 21.43 8.64
N GLY A 17 -6.07 21.34 9.93
CA GLY A 17 -4.81 20.80 10.45
C GLY A 17 -4.56 19.35 10.01
N MET A 18 -5.57 18.49 10.07
CA MET A 18 -5.48 17.11 9.60
C MET A 18 -5.22 17.03 8.09
N SER A 19 -5.94 17.83 7.30
CA SER A 19 -5.77 17.87 5.84
C SER A 19 -4.38 18.36 5.43
N LEU A 20 -3.90 19.44 6.04
CA LEU A 20 -2.57 19.98 5.79
C LEU A 20 -1.48 18.97 6.21
N GLY A 21 -1.67 18.25 7.31
CA GLY A 21 -0.75 17.19 7.74
C GLY A 21 -0.58 16.09 6.70
N VAL A 22 -1.65 15.67 6.04
CA VAL A 22 -1.60 14.64 4.98
C VAL A 22 -0.92 15.17 3.71
N LEU A 23 -1.19 16.43 3.33
CA LEU A 23 -0.56 17.06 2.16
C LEU A 23 0.96 17.23 2.33
N LEU A 24 1.41 17.65 3.51
CA LEU A 24 2.83 17.82 3.83
C LEU A 24 3.59 16.49 3.94
N MET A 25 2.88 15.38 4.22
CA MET A 25 3.51 14.06 4.32
C MET A 25 4.06 13.58 2.96
N GLY A 26 3.64 14.19 1.84
CA GLY A 26 4.20 14.00 0.49
C GLY A 26 4.16 12.56 -0.02
N LYS A 27 3.58 11.65 0.75
CA LYS A 27 3.51 10.22 0.49
C LYS A 27 2.21 9.99 -0.26
N THR A 28 2.34 9.39 -1.44
CA THR A 28 1.20 8.75 -2.11
C THR A 28 0.52 7.84 -1.09
N ILE A 29 -0.81 7.96 -0.98
CA ILE A 29 -1.59 7.10 -0.08
C ILE A 29 -1.24 5.65 -0.47
N LYS A 30 -0.52 4.95 0.41
CA LYS A 30 -0.21 3.53 0.26
C LYS A 30 -1.52 2.76 0.36
N GLY A 31 -2.31 2.74 -0.72
CA GLY A 31 -3.69 2.28 -0.60
C GLY A 31 -4.62 2.36 -1.81
N SER A 32 -4.30 2.98 -2.95
CA SER A 32 -5.30 2.98 -4.05
C SER A 32 -5.56 1.60 -4.65
N CYS A 33 -4.61 0.66 -4.55
CA CYS A 33 -4.72 -0.73 -4.99
C CYS A 33 -4.11 -1.68 -3.96
N GLY A 34 -4.26 -1.37 -2.65
CA GLY A 34 -3.56 -1.98 -1.52
C GLY A 34 -3.36 -3.50 -1.59
N GLY A 35 -2.22 -3.94 -2.13
CA GLY A 35 -1.84 -5.36 -2.23
C GLY A 35 -1.86 -5.96 -3.64
N LEU A 36 -2.39 -5.27 -4.66
CA LEU A 36 -2.37 -5.75 -6.05
C LEU A 36 -0.98 -5.68 -6.71
N ASN A 37 0.00 -5.02 -6.06
CA ASN A 37 1.44 -5.12 -6.42
C ASN A 37 2.01 -6.55 -6.19
N ALA A 38 1.22 -7.47 -5.62
CA ALA A 38 1.58 -8.89 -5.49
C ALA A 38 1.33 -9.71 -6.78
N ILE A 39 0.67 -9.15 -7.79
CA ILE A 39 0.53 -9.79 -9.10
C ILE A 39 1.84 -9.58 -9.88
N SER A 40 2.56 -10.65 -10.22
CA SER A 40 3.77 -10.55 -11.05
C SER A 40 3.40 -10.29 -12.51
N GLY A 41 4.00 -9.27 -13.12
CA GLY A 41 3.89 -8.98 -14.57
C GLY A 41 2.85 -7.94 -14.98
N ALA A 42 2.24 -7.21 -14.04
CA ALA A 42 1.39 -6.07 -14.37
C ALA A 42 2.09 -4.75 -13.99
N ASP A 43 2.48 -3.95 -14.98
CA ASP A 43 3.00 -2.58 -14.77
C ASP A 43 1.89 -1.58 -14.40
N LYS A 44 0.63 -1.98 -14.61
CA LYS A 44 -0.59 -1.22 -14.36
C LYS A 44 -1.49 -1.97 -13.37
N CYS A 45 -2.05 -1.28 -12.38
CA CYS A 45 -3.09 -1.87 -11.53
C CYS A 45 -4.33 -2.17 -12.38
N VAL A 46 -4.80 -3.43 -12.40
CA VAL A 46 -5.95 -3.87 -13.21
C VAL A 46 -7.26 -3.16 -12.81
N VAL A 47 -7.35 -2.65 -11.57
CA VAL A 47 -8.56 -2.03 -11.02
C VAL A 47 -8.65 -0.53 -11.32
N CYS A 48 -7.54 0.19 -11.33
CA CYS A 48 -7.54 1.64 -11.53
C CYS A 48 -6.65 2.13 -12.69
N SER A 49 -6.07 1.20 -13.45
CA SER A 49 -5.17 1.43 -14.61
C SER A 49 -4.02 2.42 -14.34
N LYS A 50 -3.68 2.62 -13.07
CA LYS A 50 -2.59 3.49 -12.61
C LYS A 50 -1.30 2.68 -12.50
N ASP A 51 -0.18 3.32 -12.79
CA ASP A 51 1.15 2.70 -12.67
C ASP A 51 1.43 2.29 -11.23
N ILE A 52 1.98 1.09 -11.07
CA ILE A 52 2.31 0.52 -9.75
C ILE A 52 3.67 1.07 -9.31
N ASP A 53 3.73 1.61 -8.08
CA ASP A 53 4.91 2.25 -7.51
C ASP A 53 6.07 1.24 -7.31
N PRO A 54 7.18 1.37 -8.07
CA PRO A 54 8.28 0.40 -8.06
C PRO A 54 9.12 0.47 -6.78
N ASP A 55 9.12 1.60 -6.08
CA ASP A 55 9.89 1.84 -4.84
C ASP A 55 9.09 1.45 -3.57
N SER A 56 7.96 0.76 -3.74
CA SER A 56 7.18 0.33 -2.60
C SER A 56 7.90 -0.80 -1.85
N PRO A 57 8.08 -0.70 -0.51
CA PRO A 57 8.79 -1.69 0.32
C PRO A 57 8.07 -3.05 0.39
N LEU A 58 6.98 -3.21 -0.35
CA LEU A 58 6.22 -4.45 -0.50
C LEU A 58 6.86 -5.39 -1.55
N ARG A 59 7.63 -4.85 -2.51
CA ARG A 59 8.43 -5.63 -3.47
C ARG A 59 9.49 -6.47 -2.76
N ASP A 60 10.23 -5.87 -1.84
CA ASP A 60 11.27 -6.56 -1.04
C ASP A 60 10.69 -7.63 -0.11
N LYS A 61 9.49 -7.38 0.45
CA LYS A 61 8.81 -8.34 1.34
C LYS A 61 8.28 -9.56 0.60
N LEU A 62 7.98 -9.47 -0.70
CA LEU A 62 7.49 -10.59 -1.51
C LEU A 62 8.60 -11.60 -1.82
N GLN A 63 9.83 -11.12 -1.99
CA GLN A 63 11.00 -11.93 -2.37
C GLN A 63 11.50 -12.85 -1.25
N CYS A 64 11.26 -12.53 0.03
CA CYS A 64 12.04 -13.16 1.11
C CYS A 64 11.41 -14.41 1.77
N LYS A 65 10.11 -14.68 1.61
CA LYS A 65 9.45 -15.87 2.22
C LYS A 65 8.66 -16.78 1.27
N ARG A 66 7.98 -16.23 0.25
CA ARG A 66 7.16 -17.04 -0.66
C ARG A 66 7.99 -17.70 -1.75
N ALA A 67 9.00 -16.98 -2.25
CA ALA A 67 9.94 -17.48 -3.25
C ALA A 67 10.81 -18.65 -2.74
N ARG A 68 11.20 -18.65 -1.45
CA ARG A 68 11.89 -19.80 -0.86
C ARG A 68 11.00 -21.03 -0.79
N LYS A 69 9.75 -20.88 -0.31
CA LYS A 69 8.82 -22.00 -0.20
C LYS A 69 8.50 -22.66 -1.54
N MET A 70 8.34 -21.89 -2.62
CA MET A 70 8.08 -22.49 -3.95
C MET A 70 9.29 -23.27 -4.48
N VAL A 71 10.52 -22.80 -4.23
CA VAL A 71 11.75 -23.51 -4.64
C VAL A 71 11.93 -24.77 -3.80
N GLU A 72 11.75 -24.69 -2.48
CA GLU A 72 11.79 -25.87 -1.60
C GLU A 72 10.72 -26.90 -1.97
N GLN A 73 9.51 -26.47 -2.36
CA GLN A 73 8.46 -27.38 -2.82
C GLN A 73 8.81 -28.04 -4.16
N MET A 74 9.32 -27.27 -5.12
CA MET A 74 9.78 -27.82 -6.40
C MET A 74 10.94 -28.82 -6.22
N GLU A 75 11.89 -28.53 -5.33
CA GLU A 75 12.99 -29.45 -5.02
C GLU A 75 12.49 -30.73 -4.30
N ALA A 76 11.50 -30.60 -3.41
CA ALA A 76 10.91 -31.74 -2.72
C ALA A 76 10.08 -32.62 -3.66
N GLU A 77 9.32 -32.02 -4.59
CA GLU A 77 8.56 -32.75 -5.60
C GLU A 77 9.51 -33.47 -6.58
N MET A 78 10.58 -32.81 -7.04
CA MET A 78 11.58 -33.43 -7.93
C MET A 78 12.30 -34.61 -7.28
N ARG A 79 12.53 -34.55 -5.96
CA ARG A 79 13.13 -35.64 -5.19
C ARG A 79 12.14 -36.78 -4.86
N ALA A 80 10.85 -36.50 -4.81
CA ALA A 80 9.82 -37.52 -4.61
C ALA A 80 9.52 -38.29 -5.90
N GLU A 81 9.77 -37.67 -7.06
CA GLU A 81 9.56 -38.26 -8.38
C GLU A 81 10.79 -39.01 -8.92
N SER A 82 11.96 -38.85 -8.29
CA SER A 82 13.21 -39.60 -8.54
C SER A 82 13.35 -40.85 -7.68
#